data_AF-A0A1F8X1X9-F1
#
_entry.id   AF-A0A1F8X1X9-F1
#
_cell.length_a   1.000
_cell.length_b   1.000
_cell.length_c   1.000
_cell.angle_alpha   90.00
_cell.angle_beta   90.00
_cell.angle_gamma   90.00
#
_symmetry.space_group_name_H-M   'P 1'
#
loop_
_entity.id
_entity.type
_entity.pdbx_description
1 polymer ?
#
loop_
_entity_poly.entity_id
_entity_poly.type
_entity_poly.pdbx_seq_one_letter_code
_entity_poly.pdbx_strand_id
1 'polypeptide(L)'
;MKDVTQLFNEYRECVRNLWNIHFLKQMSETSSDWDVFERYDDVCSMLFASLVLNQVDREKYKKASAYVNSPEPLLFFRVIPAVEIGVPVNISREKNNLHYWDHSINFIKPNETDMRFIDFFDFDLLGFRDFQYSRIKIVNSNIHPELIEHDALIGCNQIKIFFDDTIL
;
A
#
# COMPACT_ATOMS: atom_id res chain seq x y z
N MET A 1 -13.21 11.06 10.71
CA MET A 1 -12.66 9.98 9.86
C MET A 1 -13.78 9.28 9.12
N LYS A 2 -13.65 9.11 7.80
CA LYS A 2 -14.61 8.43 6.91
C LYS A 2 -14.00 7.10 6.45
N ASP A 3 -14.74 5.99 6.55
CA ASP A 3 -14.31 4.72 5.96
C ASP A 3 -14.34 4.85 4.42
N VAL A 4 -13.19 4.66 3.79
CA VAL A 4 -12.98 4.75 2.34
C VAL A 4 -12.46 3.44 1.76
N THR A 5 -12.53 2.34 2.50
CA THR A 5 -12.00 1.02 2.11
C THR A 5 -12.49 0.59 0.73
N GLN A 6 -13.74 0.90 0.38
CA GLN A 6 -14.30 0.56 -0.92
C GLN A 6 -13.58 1.24 -2.10
N LEU A 7 -13.17 2.52 -1.97
CA LEU A 7 -12.43 3.22 -3.02
C LEU A 7 -11.07 2.55 -3.29
N PHE A 8 -10.40 2.12 -2.22
CA PHE A 8 -9.13 1.41 -2.31
C PHE A 8 -9.30 0.01 -2.92
N ASN A 9 -10.38 -0.70 -2.59
CA ASN A 9 -10.68 -1.99 -3.21
C ASN A 9 -10.97 -1.85 -4.71
N GLU A 10 -11.72 -0.83 -5.12
CA GLU A 10 -11.99 -0.56 -6.54
C GLU A 10 -10.70 -0.22 -7.30
N TYR A 11 -9.85 0.65 -6.73
CA TYR A 11 -8.52 0.92 -7.27
C TYR A 11 -7.69 -0.37 -7.38
N ARG A 12 -7.64 -1.19 -6.32
CA ARG A 12 -6.91 -2.47 -6.29
C ARG A 12 -7.31 -3.40 -7.42
N GLU A 13 -8.61 -3.63 -7.59
CA GLU A 13 -9.10 -4.53 -8.63
C GLU A 13 -8.81 -4.00 -10.02
N CYS A 14 -8.93 -2.67 -10.21
CA CYS A 14 -8.61 -2.02 -11.47
C CYS A 14 -7.14 -2.22 -11.85
N VAL A 15 -6.20 -1.89 -10.96
CA VAL A 15 -4.76 -2.02 -11.27
C VAL A 15 -4.30 -3.47 -11.36
N ARG A 16 -4.90 -4.38 -10.59
CA ARG A 16 -4.64 -5.82 -10.65
C ARG A 16 -5.06 -6.40 -12.00
N ASN A 17 -6.27 -6.07 -12.44
CA ASN A 17 -6.79 -6.53 -13.73
C ASN A 17 -5.96 -5.96 -14.89
N LEU A 18 -5.64 -4.67 -14.84
CA LEU A 18 -4.80 -4.00 -15.83
C LEU A 18 -3.46 -4.72 -16.00
N TRP A 19 -2.78 -5.03 -14.89
CA TRP A 19 -1.51 -5.76 -14.94
C TRP A 19 -1.67 -7.14 -15.58
N ASN A 20 -2.53 -7.97 -14.99
CA ASN A 20 -2.63 -9.39 -15.34
C ASN A 20 -3.12 -9.62 -16.77
N ILE A 21 -3.94 -8.72 -17.31
CA ILE A 21 -4.51 -8.87 -18.66
C ILE A 21 -3.66 -8.18 -19.73
N HIS A 22 -3.10 -7.00 -19.44
CA HIS A 22 -2.50 -6.15 -20.48
C HIS A 22 -0.99 -6.01 -20.37
N PHE A 23 -0.42 -5.91 -19.17
CA PHE A 23 1.01 -5.64 -18.99
C PHE A 23 1.83 -6.91 -18.83
N LEU A 24 1.30 -7.94 -18.16
CA LEU A 24 1.99 -9.22 -17.96
C LEU A 24 2.37 -9.89 -19.30
N LYS A 25 1.50 -9.80 -20.30
CA LYS A 25 1.81 -10.31 -21.65
C LYS A 25 2.96 -9.52 -22.29
N GLN A 26 2.98 -8.20 -22.15
CA GLN A 26 4.04 -7.35 -22.70
C GLN A 26 5.39 -7.66 -22.04
N MET A 27 5.42 -7.96 -20.73
CA MET A 27 6.64 -8.42 -20.05
C MET A 27 7.25 -9.65 -20.75
N SER A 28 6.42 -10.63 -21.12
CA SER A 28 6.92 -11.84 -21.80
C SER A 28 7.39 -11.64 -23.24
N GLU A 29 7.00 -10.54 -23.88
CA GLU A 29 7.23 -10.27 -25.31
C GLU A 29 8.34 -9.24 -25.57
N THR A 30 8.79 -8.52 -24.52
CA THR A 30 9.81 -7.47 -24.64
C THR A 30 11.11 -7.87 -23.94
N SER A 31 12.22 -7.25 -24.33
CA SER A 31 13.50 -7.40 -23.64
C SER A 31 13.74 -6.33 -22.55
N SER A 32 12.74 -5.49 -22.26
CA SER A 32 12.88 -4.33 -21.37
C SER A 32 11.74 -4.31 -20.33
N ASP A 33 11.83 -5.23 -19.39
CA ASP A 33 10.83 -5.43 -18.34
C ASP A 33 10.60 -4.16 -17.50
N TRP A 34 11.68 -3.42 -17.22
CA TRP A 34 11.61 -2.20 -16.43
C TRP A 34 10.81 -1.08 -17.10
N ASP A 35 10.89 -0.93 -18.44
CA ASP A 35 10.09 0.08 -19.15
C ASP A 35 8.59 -0.23 -19.13
N VAL A 36 8.23 -1.52 -19.16
CA VAL A 36 6.83 -1.96 -19.04
C VAL A 36 6.32 -1.67 -17.63
N PHE A 37 7.15 -1.91 -16.63
CA PHE A 37 6.84 -1.66 -15.23
C PHE A 37 6.67 -0.17 -14.91
N GLU A 38 7.58 0.69 -15.37
CA GLU A 38 7.49 2.14 -15.16
C GLU A 38 6.21 2.71 -15.77
N ARG A 39 5.90 2.33 -17.03
CA ARG A 39 4.65 2.74 -17.69
C ARG A 39 3.40 2.25 -16.95
N TYR A 40 3.47 1.06 -16.34
CA TYR A 40 2.38 0.57 -15.51
C TYR A 40 2.20 1.42 -14.25
N ASP A 41 3.27 1.77 -13.54
CA ASP A 41 3.20 2.59 -12.32
C ASP A 41 2.71 4.02 -12.61
N ASP A 42 3.04 4.59 -13.76
CA ASP A 42 2.48 5.86 -14.24
C ASP A 42 0.96 5.78 -14.38
N VAL A 43 0.45 4.71 -15.00
CA VAL A 43 -1.00 4.49 -15.15
C VAL A 43 -1.66 4.25 -13.78
N CYS A 44 -1.03 3.50 -12.88
CA CYS A 44 -1.49 3.32 -11.51
C CYS A 44 -1.62 4.64 -10.76
N SER A 45 -0.65 5.55 -10.93
CA SER A 45 -0.69 6.88 -10.32
C SER A 45 -1.86 7.73 -10.82
N MET A 46 -2.18 7.66 -12.12
CA MET A 46 -3.36 8.31 -12.69
C MET A 46 -4.67 7.70 -12.18
N LEU A 47 -4.75 6.36 -12.12
CA LEU A 47 -5.91 5.65 -11.62
C LEU A 47 -6.16 5.94 -10.14
N PHE A 48 -5.11 5.99 -9.32
CA PHE A 48 -5.23 6.34 -7.90
C PHE A 48 -5.77 7.76 -7.72
N ALA A 49 -5.26 8.71 -8.51
CA ALA A 49 -5.77 10.08 -8.48
C ALA A 49 -7.28 10.13 -8.80
N SER A 50 -7.71 9.45 -9.87
CA SER A 50 -9.10 9.47 -10.33
C SER A 50 -10.07 8.72 -9.39
N LEU A 51 -9.68 7.52 -8.96
CA LEU A 51 -10.56 6.60 -8.22
C LEU A 51 -10.52 6.84 -6.71
N VAL A 52 -9.46 7.45 -6.18
CA VAL A 52 -9.28 7.66 -4.74
C VAL A 52 -9.22 9.14 -4.40
N LEU A 53 -8.21 9.88 -4.89
CA LEU A 53 -7.98 11.27 -4.44
C LEU A 53 -9.10 12.23 -4.82
N ASN A 54 -9.61 12.15 -6.05
CA ASN A 54 -10.71 12.98 -6.51
C ASN A 54 -12.02 12.69 -5.75
N GLN A 55 -12.18 11.48 -5.21
CA GLN A 55 -13.37 11.09 -4.45
C GLN A 55 -13.36 11.60 -3.00
N VAL A 56 -12.23 12.19 -2.56
CA VAL A 56 -12.04 12.75 -1.22
C VAL A 56 -11.52 14.19 -1.26
N ASP A 57 -11.68 14.89 -2.38
CA ASP A 57 -11.27 16.29 -2.58
C ASP A 57 -9.77 16.53 -2.26
N ARG A 58 -8.89 15.67 -2.79
CA ARG A 58 -7.43 15.71 -2.63
C ARG A 58 -6.68 15.69 -3.97
N GLU A 59 -7.21 16.34 -5.01
CA GLU A 59 -6.67 16.28 -6.38
C GLU A 59 -5.27 16.91 -6.52
N LYS A 60 -4.88 17.75 -5.57
CA LYS A 60 -3.54 18.39 -5.54
C LYS A 60 -2.43 17.45 -5.08
N TYR A 61 -2.79 16.33 -4.45
CA TYR A 61 -1.83 15.38 -3.91
C TYR A 61 -1.50 14.30 -4.96
N LYS A 62 -0.37 13.62 -4.75
CA LYS A 62 0.04 12.49 -5.57
C LYS A 62 0.54 11.39 -4.64
N LYS A 63 0.21 10.14 -4.95
CA LYS A 63 0.86 9.00 -4.28
C LYS A 63 2.32 8.93 -4.74
N ALA A 64 3.19 8.44 -3.86
CA ALA A 64 4.54 8.06 -4.26
C ALA A 64 4.50 6.84 -5.20
N SER A 65 5.54 6.69 -6.02
CA SER A 65 5.76 5.44 -6.77
C SER A 65 5.96 4.28 -5.80
N ALA A 66 5.34 3.14 -6.11
CA ALA A 66 5.23 2.01 -5.19
C ALA A 66 6.59 1.39 -4.81
N TYR A 67 7.63 1.58 -5.60
CA TYR A 67 8.90 0.87 -5.50
C TYR A 67 10.12 1.77 -5.27
N VAL A 68 9.90 3.04 -4.94
CA VAL A 68 10.95 3.88 -4.39
C VAL A 68 11.36 3.32 -3.02
N ASN A 69 12.65 3.40 -2.68
CA ASN A 69 13.20 2.83 -1.43
C ASN A 69 12.50 3.36 -0.16
N SER A 70 11.97 4.58 -0.19
CA SER A 70 11.19 5.17 0.90
C SER A 70 10.05 6.01 0.33
N PRO A 71 8.90 5.39 0.01
CA PRO A 71 7.75 6.12 -0.49
C PRO A 71 7.07 6.85 0.67
N GLU A 72 6.88 8.15 0.52
CA GLU A 72 6.13 8.94 1.49
C GLU A 72 4.64 8.60 1.42
N PRO A 73 4.02 8.15 2.52
CA PRO A 73 2.61 7.82 2.53
C PRO A 73 1.77 9.11 2.56
N LEU A 74 0.53 9.01 2.07
CA LEU A 74 -0.43 10.09 2.24
C LEU A 74 -1.00 10.05 3.66
N LEU A 75 -0.60 11.01 4.49
CA LEU A 75 -0.88 11.01 5.93
C LEU A 75 -2.37 11.07 6.31
N PHE A 76 -3.24 11.46 5.38
CA PHE A 76 -4.69 11.47 5.59
C PHE A 76 -5.37 10.11 5.36
N PHE A 77 -4.64 9.08 4.88
CA PHE A 77 -5.15 7.71 4.75
C PHE A 77 -4.61 6.79 5.83
N ARG A 78 -5.40 6.63 6.90
CA ARG A 78 -5.07 5.80 8.04
C ARG A 78 -5.53 4.36 7.83
N VAL A 79 -4.65 3.41 8.14
CA VAL A 79 -4.95 1.97 8.07
C VAL A 79 -5.18 1.44 9.47
N ILE A 80 -6.28 0.71 9.67
CA ILE A 80 -6.65 0.12 10.96
C ILE A 80 -6.98 -1.36 10.75
N PRO A 81 -6.45 -2.29 11.57
CA PRO A 81 -6.89 -3.68 11.58
C PRO A 81 -8.41 -3.80 11.73
N ALA A 82 -9.03 -4.66 10.93
CA ALA A 82 -10.49 -4.81 10.89
C ALA A 82 -11.07 -5.61 12.07
N VAL A 83 -10.22 -6.29 12.85
CA VAL A 83 -10.61 -7.16 13.96
C VAL A 83 -9.93 -6.71 15.25
N GLU A 84 -10.71 -6.58 16.33
CA GLU A 84 -10.26 -6.11 17.65
C GLU A 84 -9.14 -6.95 18.27
N ILE A 85 -9.14 -8.26 18.01
CA ILE A 85 -8.09 -9.14 18.55
C ILE A 85 -6.73 -8.89 17.92
N GLY A 86 -6.67 -8.16 16.79
CA GLY A 86 -5.48 -7.91 15.98
C GLY A 86 -5.33 -8.80 14.76
N VAL A 87 -4.31 -8.53 13.97
CA VAL A 87 -4.06 -9.20 12.68
C VAL A 87 -2.57 -9.53 12.52
N PRO A 88 -2.24 -10.62 11.80
CA PRO A 88 -0.87 -10.90 11.39
C PRO A 88 -0.31 -9.76 10.54
N VAL A 89 0.98 -9.47 10.72
CA VAL A 89 1.70 -8.45 9.95
C VAL A 89 3.11 -8.93 9.64
N ASN A 90 3.58 -8.69 8.41
CA ASN A 90 4.98 -8.86 8.06
C ASN A 90 5.65 -7.49 8.06
N ILE A 91 6.52 -7.21 9.03
CA ILE A 91 7.18 -5.91 9.13
C ILE A 91 8.59 -6.02 8.56
N SER A 92 9.00 -5.00 7.81
CA SER A 92 10.37 -4.85 7.30
C SER A 92 11.39 -5.00 8.43
N ARG A 93 12.45 -5.80 8.21
CA ARG A 93 13.50 -6.01 9.21
C ARG A 93 14.25 -4.72 9.52
N GLU A 94 14.51 -3.94 8.49
CA GLU A 94 15.19 -2.65 8.56
C GLU A 94 14.30 -1.57 7.97
N LYS A 95 14.45 -0.34 8.46
CA LYS A 95 13.75 0.84 7.95
C LYS A 95 14.14 1.06 6.49
N ASN A 96 13.16 1.41 5.65
CA ASN A 96 13.36 1.68 4.21
C ASN A 96 13.99 0.51 3.43
N ASN A 97 13.84 -0.73 3.90
CA ASN A 97 14.35 -1.93 3.24
C ASN A 97 13.19 -2.87 2.89
N LEU A 98 13.09 -3.26 1.61
CA LEU A 98 11.99 -4.06 1.07
C LEU A 98 12.35 -5.52 0.84
N HIS A 99 13.55 -5.94 1.22
CA HIS A 99 14.05 -7.28 0.94
C HIS A 99 13.62 -8.32 1.99
N TYR A 100 13.50 -7.92 3.27
CA TYR A 100 13.21 -8.84 4.37
C TYR A 100 12.05 -8.33 5.22
N TRP A 101 11.04 -9.17 5.42
CA TRP A 101 9.78 -8.86 6.09
C TRP A 101 9.56 -9.75 7.32
N ASP A 102 10.59 -9.88 8.16
CA ASP A 102 10.66 -10.86 9.24
C ASP A 102 11.07 -10.25 10.58
N HIS A 103 10.66 -9.02 10.84
CA HIS A 103 10.78 -8.43 12.17
C HIS A 103 10.12 -9.33 13.24
N SER A 104 10.63 -9.31 14.47
CA SER A 104 10.16 -10.17 15.56
C SER A 104 8.70 -9.91 15.95
N ILE A 105 8.23 -8.68 15.78
CA ILE A 105 6.83 -8.29 15.92
C ILE A 105 6.08 -8.67 14.65
N ASN A 106 5.10 -9.55 14.79
CA ASN A 106 4.36 -10.14 13.67
C ASN A 106 2.83 -10.04 13.85
N PHE A 107 2.38 -9.22 14.80
CA PHE A 107 0.96 -9.09 15.11
C PHE A 107 0.67 -7.68 15.66
N ILE A 108 -0.40 -7.04 15.16
CA ILE A 108 -0.79 -5.67 15.55
C ILE A 108 -2.30 -5.61 15.81
N LYS A 109 -2.71 -4.96 16.90
CA LYS A 109 -4.12 -4.66 17.20
C LYS A 109 -4.52 -3.25 16.76
N PRO A 110 -5.84 -2.97 16.66
CA PRO A 110 -6.30 -1.61 16.39
C PRO A 110 -5.71 -0.58 17.35
N ASN A 111 -5.22 0.52 16.78
CA ASN A 111 -4.69 1.70 17.48
C ASN A 111 -3.40 1.49 18.31
N GLU A 112 -2.76 0.32 18.28
CA GLU A 112 -1.43 0.13 18.90
C GLU A 112 -0.32 0.87 18.14
N THR A 113 -0.49 0.94 16.82
CA THR A 113 0.37 1.66 15.90
C THR A 113 -0.48 2.61 15.05
N ASP A 114 0.14 3.71 14.63
CA ASP A 114 -0.43 4.61 13.66
C ASP A 114 0.14 4.29 12.28
N MET A 115 -0.73 3.79 11.39
CA MET A 115 -0.33 3.24 10.10
C MET A 115 -0.90 4.06 8.96
N ARG A 116 -0.13 4.27 7.90
CA ARG A 116 -0.53 5.00 6.69
C ARG A 116 -0.34 4.15 5.45
N PHE A 117 -1.32 4.20 4.56
CA PHE A 117 -1.27 3.44 3.31
C PHE A 117 -0.15 3.96 2.40
N ILE A 118 0.62 3.04 1.81
CA ILE A 118 1.58 3.33 0.74
C ILE A 118 1.00 2.89 -0.60
N ASP A 119 0.85 1.58 -0.79
CA ASP A 119 0.29 0.97 -2.00
C ASP A 119 -0.11 -0.48 -1.72
N PHE A 120 -0.64 -1.16 -2.74
CA PHE A 120 -0.76 -2.61 -2.72
C PHE A 120 0.56 -3.29 -3.09
N PHE A 121 0.76 -4.51 -2.58
CA PHE A 121 2.04 -5.21 -2.65
C PHE A 121 1.86 -6.67 -3.02
N ASP A 122 2.78 -7.15 -3.86
CA ASP A 122 3.06 -8.55 -4.14
C ASP A 122 4.57 -8.78 -4.07
N PHE A 123 4.96 -9.99 -3.68
CA PHE A 123 6.38 -10.38 -3.65
C PHE A 123 6.96 -10.60 -5.05
N ASP A 124 6.13 -11.04 -6.00
CA ASP A 124 6.52 -11.19 -7.40
C ASP A 124 6.05 -9.99 -8.22
N LEU A 125 7.01 -9.14 -8.60
CA LEU A 125 6.73 -7.91 -9.33
C LEU A 125 6.54 -8.13 -10.83
N LEU A 126 7.06 -9.23 -11.37
CA LEU A 126 7.10 -9.49 -12.81
C LEU A 126 6.10 -10.57 -13.22
N GLY A 127 5.63 -11.38 -12.28
CA GLY A 127 4.61 -12.40 -12.49
C GLY A 127 3.18 -11.91 -12.34
N PHE A 128 2.27 -12.87 -12.13
CA PHE A 128 0.87 -12.59 -11.85
C PHE A 128 0.73 -11.87 -10.51
N ARG A 129 -0.15 -10.86 -10.45
CA ARG A 129 -0.37 -10.03 -9.26
C ARG A 129 -1.71 -10.32 -8.61
N ASP A 130 -1.68 -10.61 -7.32
CA ASP A 130 -2.87 -10.83 -6.50
C ASP A 130 -3.22 -9.58 -5.67
N PHE A 131 -2.24 -8.72 -5.39
CA PHE A 131 -2.35 -7.62 -4.45
C PHE A 131 -2.97 -8.06 -3.13
N GLN A 132 -2.44 -9.18 -2.61
CA GLN A 132 -2.91 -9.77 -1.36
C GLN A 132 -2.63 -8.86 -0.16
N TYR A 133 -1.57 -8.06 -0.23
CA TYR A 133 -1.13 -7.22 0.87
C TYR A 133 -1.30 -5.73 0.57
N SER A 134 -1.63 -4.98 1.62
CA SER A 134 -1.43 -3.54 1.65
C SER A 134 -0.09 -3.27 2.32
N ARG A 135 0.78 -2.54 1.61
CA ARG A 135 1.99 -1.97 2.19
C ARG A 135 1.61 -0.68 2.89
N ILE A 136 2.02 -0.59 4.15
CA ILE A 136 1.79 0.56 5.02
C ILE A 136 3.10 1.03 5.60
N LYS A 137 3.16 2.29 6.02
CA LYS A 137 4.22 2.82 6.88
C LYS A 137 3.68 3.02 8.30
N ILE A 138 4.47 2.60 9.28
CA ILE A 138 4.21 2.87 10.69
C ILE A 138 4.80 4.24 11.01
N VAL A 139 3.94 5.25 11.16
CA VAL A 139 4.35 6.65 11.39
C VAL A 139 4.42 6.99 12.88
N ASN A 140 3.77 6.21 13.73
CA ASN A 140 3.86 6.37 15.18
C ASN A 140 3.52 5.05 15.90
N SER A 141 4.06 4.84 17.10
CA SER A 141 3.58 3.81 18.04
C SER A 141 4.04 4.12 19.45
N ASN A 142 3.11 4.11 20.40
CA ASN A 142 3.43 4.27 21.82
C ASN A 142 3.85 2.95 22.49
N ILE A 143 3.47 1.82 21.89
CA ILE A 143 3.72 0.48 22.44
C ILE A 143 5.01 -0.10 21.86
N HIS A 144 5.28 0.19 20.58
CA HIS A 144 6.45 -0.26 19.85
C HIS A 144 7.17 0.89 19.14
N PRO A 145 7.79 1.84 19.87
CA PRO A 145 8.47 2.99 19.26
C PRO A 145 9.58 2.60 18.27
N GLU A 146 10.16 1.41 18.43
CA GLU A 146 11.16 0.85 17.52
C GLU A 146 10.63 0.67 16.09
N LEU A 147 9.31 0.47 15.93
CA LEU A 147 8.66 0.24 14.64
C LEU A 147 8.43 1.52 13.83
N ILE A 148 8.65 2.70 14.40
CA ILE A 148 8.45 3.96 13.67
C ILE A 148 9.39 4.01 12.46
N GLU A 149 8.86 4.40 11.29
CA GLU A 149 9.49 4.37 9.96
C GLU A 149 9.71 2.97 9.35
N HIS A 150 9.20 1.91 9.98
CA HIS A 150 9.13 0.61 9.32
C HIS A 150 7.94 0.54 8.38
N ASP A 151 8.16 -0.13 7.25
CA ASP A 151 7.09 -0.57 6.39
C ASP A 151 6.57 -1.92 6.87
N ALA A 152 5.28 -2.17 6.63
CA ALA A 152 4.64 -3.42 6.97
C ALA A 152 3.64 -3.87 5.90
N LEU A 153 3.41 -5.18 5.84
CA LEU A 153 2.45 -5.82 4.94
C LEU A 153 1.35 -6.47 5.77
N ILE A 154 0.10 -6.08 5.51
CA ILE A 154 -1.08 -6.66 6.13
C ILE A 154 -2.03 -7.13 5.03
N GLY A 155 -2.70 -8.26 5.23
CA GLY A 155 -3.69 -8.75 4.26
C GLY A 155 -4.77 -7.71 3.99
N CYS A 156 -5.10 -7.46 2.71
CA CYS A 156 -6.09 -6.45 2.32
C CYS A 156 -7.47 -6.71 2.93
N ASN A 157 -7.83 -7.97 3.18
CA ASN A 157 -9.08 -8.38 3.83
C ASN A 157 -9.08 -8.24 5.36
N GLN A 158 -7.94 -7.87 5.96
CA GLN A 158 -7.74 -7.75 7.40
C GLN A 158 -7.66 -6.30 7.86
N ILE A 159 -7.82 -5.33 6.96
CA ILE A 159 -7.71 -3.90 7.26
C ILE A 159 -8.93 -3.12 6.80
N LYS A 160 -9.08 -1.93 7.37
CA LYS A 160 -9.93 -0.86 6.87
C LYS A 160 -9.07 0.38 6.66
N ILE A 161 -9.44 1.18 5.66
CA ILE A 161 -8.77 2.43 5.33
C ILE A 161 -9.72 3.58 5.59
N PHE A 162 -9.26 4.53 6.40
CA PHE A 162 -10.02 5.70 6.79
C PHE A 162 -9.35 6.97 6.30
N PHE A 163 -10.17 7.88 5.78
CA PHE A 163 -9.78 9.22 5.41
C PHE A 163 -9.99 10.19 6.58
N ASP A 164 -8.98 11.00 6.87
CA ASP A 164 -9.02 12.10 7.83
C ASP A 164 -8.89 13.45 7.10
N ASP A 165 -9.98 14.20 7.08
CA ASP A 165 -10.07 15.50 6.41
C ASP A 165 -9.35 16.62 7.15
N THR A 166 -8.98 16.40 8.42
CA THR A 166 -8.24 17.37 9.25
C THR A 166 -6.75 17.39 8.96
N ILE A 167 -6.23 16.36 8.29
CA ILE A 167 -4.82 16.26 7.89
C ILE A 167 -4.66 16.86 6.49
N LEU A 168 -3.76 17.85 6.40
CA LEU A 168 -3.34 18.53 5.18
C LEU A 168 -2.06 17.91 4.62
#